data_AF-A0A124ICQ8-F1
#
_entry.id   AF-A0A124ICQ8-F1
#
_cell.length_a   1.000
_cell.length_b   1.000
_cell.length_c   1.000
_cell.angle_alpha   90.00
_cell.angle_beta   90.00
_cell.angle_gamma   90.00
#
_symmetry.space_group_name_H-M   'P 1'
#
loop_
_entity.id
_entity.type
_entity.pdbx_description
1 polymer ?
#
loop_
_entity_poly.entity_id
_entity_poly.type
_entity_poly.pdbx_seq_one_letter_code
_entity_poly.pdbx_strand_id
1 'polypeptide(L)'
;MPVVLTGTGLTVGELVALADGEAVPAVAPEARERAVRSWRAAQRLAAQGRLYGRGTGVGAHRSVSVEEGDEGHGLRLLRSHAGGGGAVLPAWLVTDVRALRMRPVPPPVPAFTLATAALPLGTEDRPLTADLAAAAELLPGPAQL
;
A
#
# COMPACT_ATOMS: atom_id res chain seq x y z
N MET A 1 14.32 -20.25 4.18
CA MET A 1 13.27 -20.88 5.04
C MET A 1 11.99 -20.05 4.94
N PRO A 2 10.77 -20.56 5.24
CA PRO A 2 9.56 -19.76 5.12
C PRO A 2 9.46 -18.72 6.23
N VAL A 3 9.06 -17.49 5.89
CA VAL A 3 8.62 -16.47 6.86
C VAL A 3 7.09 -16.49 6.90
N VAL A 4 6.52 -16.76 8.08
CA VAL A 4 5.07 -16.90 8.25
C VAL A 4 4.44 -15.53 8.54
N LEU A 5 3.69 -15.02 7.56
CA LEU A 5 2.93 -13.79 7.65
C LEU A 5 1.64 -14.02 8.43
N THR A 6 1.71 -13.76 9.73
CA THR A 6 0.56 -13.77 10.64
C THR A 6 -0.22 -12.45 10.60
N GLY A 7 0.25 -11.43 9.89
CA GLY A 7 -0.29 -10.06 9.89
C GLY A 7 0.18 -9.20 11.07
N THR A 8 0.74 -9.78 12.12
CA THR A 8 1.25 -9.05 13.30
C THR A 8 2.56 -9.69 13.77
N GLY A 9 3.62 -8.91 13.96
CA GLY A 9 4.88 -9.43 14.48
C GLY A 9 5.92 -9.83 13.44
N LEU A 10 5.76 -9.41 12.18
CA LEU A 10 6.86 -9.43 11.21
C LEU A 10 8.02 -8.58 11.74
N THR A 11 9.18 -9.22 11.93
CA THR A 11 10.39 -8.54 12.42
C THR A 11 11.17 -7.89 11.27
N VAL A 12 12.10 -6.98 11.60
CA VAL A 12 12.99 -6.35 10.61
C VAL A 12 13.89 -7.40 9.94
N GLY A 13 14.43 -8.37 10.70
CA GLY A 13 15.28 -9.42 10.13
C GLY A 13 14.53 -10.32 9.13
N GLU A 14 13.29 -10.69 9.45
CA GLU A 14 12.44 -11.46 8.52
C GLU A 14 12.04 -10.64 7.29
N LEU A 15 11.83 -9.33 7.46
CA LEU A 15 11.56 -8.43 6.34
C LEU A 15 12.75 -8.36 5.39
N VAL A 16 13.97 -8.14 5.91
CA VAL A 16 15.22 -8.15 5.13
C VAL A 16 15.42 -9.49 4.41
N ALA A 17 15.24 -10.61 5.11
CA ALA A 17 15.36 -11.94 4.50
C ALA A 17 14.37 -12.18 3.35
N LEU A 18 13.16 -11.61 3.44
CA LEU A 18 12.19 -11.63 2.33
C LEU A 18 12.63 -10.72 1.18
N ALA A 19 13.17 -9.54 1.50
CA ALA A 19 13.62 -8.55 0.52
C ALA A 19 14.82 -9.04 -0.30
N ASP A 20 15.75 -9.74 0.36
CA ASP A 20 16.96 -10.33 -0.24
C ASP A 20 16.69 -11.67 -0.95
N GLY A 21 15.47 -12.20 -0.83
CA GLY A 21 15.07 -13.48 -1.43
C GLY A 21 15.62 -14.72 -0.71
N GLU A 22 16.17 -14.56 0.49
CA GLU A 22 16.65 -15.66 1.36
C GLU A 22 15.49 -16.44 2.03
N ALA A 23 14.30 -15.82 2.07
CA ALA A 23 13.07 -16.39 2.59
C ALA A 23 11.92 -16.31 1.58
N VAL A 24 10.96 -17.23 1.73
CA VAL A 24 9.71 -17.25 0.95
C VAL A 24 8.55 -16.95 1.89
N PRO A 25 7.63 -16.03 1.54
CA PRO A 25 6.50 -15.71 2.40
C PRO A 25 5.47 -16.85 2.39
N ALA A 26 4.98 -17.21 3.58
CA ALA A 26 3.83 -18.11 3.76
C ALA A 26 2.76 -17.38 4.57
N VAL A 27 1.50 -17.41 4.14
CA VAL A 27 0.41 -16.75 4.89
C VAL A 27 -0.15 -17.69 5.95
N ALA A 28 -0.20 -17.25 7.20
CA ALA A 28 -0.81 -18.03 8.28
C ALA A 28 -2.31 -18.26 8.01
N PRO A 29 -2.86 -19.46 8.28
CA PRO A 29 -4.29 -19.74 8.08
C PRO A 29 -5.20 -18.70 8.75
N GLU A 30 -4.88 -18.30 9.98
CA GLU A 30 -5.67 -17.35 10.77
C GLU A 30 -5.61 -15.94 10.18
N ALA A 31 -4.48 -15.56 9.57
CA ALA A 31 -4.33 -14.29 8.85
C ALA A 31 -5.20 -14.27 7.59
N ARG A 32 -5.21 -15.38 6.85
CA ARG A 32 -6.08 -15.56 5.68
C ARG A 32 -7.56 -15.52 6.08
N GLU A 33 -7.93 -16.17 7.17
CA GLU A 33 -9.31 -16.14 7.68
C GLU A 33 -9.75 -14.73 8.06
N ARG A 34 -8.88 -13.93 8.70
CA ARG A 34 -9.18 -12.52 8.99
C ARG A 34 -9.41 -11.72 7.71
N ALA A 35 -8.55 -11.89 6.69
CA ALA A 35 -8.73 -11.23 5.40
C ALA A 35 -10.06 -11.59 4.74
N VAL A 36 -10.44 -12.88 4.77
CA VAL A 36 -11.73 -13.36 4.26
C VAL A 36 -12.92 -12.76 5.04
N ARG A 37 -12.83 -12.67 6.37
CA ARG A 37 -13.88 -12.04 7.19
C ARG A 37 -14.05 -10.56 6.85
N SER A 38 -12.95 -9.82 6.71
CA SER A 38 -12.97 -8.41 6.31
C SER A 38 -13.55 -8.23 4.90
N TRP A 39 -13.17 -9.09 3.94
CA TRP A 39 -13.73 -9.07 2.60
C TRP A 39 -15.26 -9.30 2.61
N ARG A 40 -15.75 -10.33 3.32
CA ARG A 40 -17.19 -10.59 3.46
C ARG A 40 -17.94 -9.43 4.11
N ALA A 41 -17.34 -8.77 5.11
CA ALA A 41 -17.93 -7.59 5.72
C ALA A 41 -18.03 -6.42 4.71
N ALA A 42 -16.97 -6.15 3.95
CA ALA A 42 -16.97 -5.14 2.91
C ALA A 42 -18.02 -5.41 1.82
N GLN A 43 -18.19 -6.68 1.40
CA GLN A 43 -19.23 -7.06 0.43
C GLN A 43 -20.64 -6.81 0.99
N ARG A 44 -20.90 -7.18 2.25
CA ARG A 44 -22.21 -6.92 2.89
C ARG A 44 -22.51 -5.43 3.00
N LEU A 45 -21.53 -4.62 3.40
CA LEU A 45 -21.69 -3.16 3.49
C LEU A 45 -21.94 -2.53 2.12
N ALA A 46 -21.23 -3.00 1.09
CA ALA A 46 -21.41 -2.54 -0.27
C ALA A 46 -22.80 -2.87 -0.85
N ALA A 47 -23.38 -4.01 -0.48
CA ALA A 47 -24.73 -4.38 -0.89
C ALA A 47 -25.83 -3.55 -0.19
N GLN A 48 -25.51 -2.88 0.92
CA GLN A 48 -26.47 -2.09 1.69
C GLN A 48 -26.53 -0.62 1.27
N GLY A 49 -25.59 -0.17 0.43
CA GLY A 49 -25.56 1.21 -0.03
C GLY A 49 -24.22 1.60 -0.65
N ARG A 50 -24.13 2.87 -1.01
CA ARG A 50 -22.96 3.43 -1.67
C ARG A 50 -21.92 3.87 -0.65
N LEU A 51 -20.71 3.38 -0.80
CA LEU A 51 -19.53 3.74 -0.02
C LEU A 51 -18.53 4.48 -0.90
N TYR A 52 -17.69 5.31 -0.29
CA TYR A 52 -16.60 5.97 -1.03
C TYR A 52 -15.70 4.93 -1.72
N GLY A 53 -15.55 5.03 -3.05
CA GLY A 53 -14.80 4.07 -3.86
C GLY A 53 -15.46 2.69 -4.03
N ARG A 54 -16.71 2.52 -3.58
CA ARG A 54 -17.52 1.31 -3.81
C ARG A 54 -19.00 1.66 -3.97
N GLY A 55 -19.46 1.70 -5.22
CA GLY A 55 -20.75 2.28 -5.61
C GLY A 55 -20.67 3.81 -5.85
N THR A 56 -19.48 4.40 -5.67
CA THR A 56 -19.15 5.78 -6.04
C THR A 56 -17.76 5.85 -6.67
N GLY A 57 -17.47 6.95 -7.37
CA GLY A 57 -16.10 7.31 -7.75
C GLY A 57 -15.22 7.67 -6.53
N VAL A 58 -13.99 8.07 -6.81
CA VAL A 58 -13.01 8.53 -5.79
C VAL A 58 -12.56 9.96 -6.07
N GLY A 59 -11.95 10.61 -5.08
CA GLY A 59 -11.42 11.98 -5.22
C GLY A 59 -12.50 12.97 -5.64
N ALA A 60 -12.20 13.78 -6.66
CA ALA A 60 -13.15 14.75 -7.23
C ALA A 60 -14.46 14.10 -7.74
N HIS A 61 -14.45 12.80 -8.06
CA HIS A 61 -15.62 12.06 -8.53
C HIS A 61 -16.36 11.32 -7.41
N ARG A 62 -16.13 11.65 -6.13
CA ARG A 62 -16.79 10.99 -4.98
C ARG A 62 -18.32 11.04 -4.99
N SER A 63 -18.92 12.00 -5.69
CA SER A 63 -20.38 12.13 -5.87
C SER A 63 -20.91 11.38 -7.09
N VAL A 64 -20.03 10.91 -7.98
CA VAL A 64 -20.40 10.16 -9.18
C VAL A 64 -20.77 8.75 -8.78
N SER A 65 -21.91 8.29 -9.28
CA SER A 65 -22.42 6.94 -9.04
C SER A 65 -21.67 5.92 -9.88
N VAL A 66 -21.41 4.74 -9.33
CA VAL A 66 -20.88 3.59 -10.08
C VAL A 66 -21.92 2.49 -10.02
N GLU A 67 -22.27 1.94 -11.19
CA GLU A 67 -23.26 0.89 -11.31
C GLU A 67 -22.83 -0.39 -10.60
N GLU A 68 -23.80 -1.09 -10.03
CA GLU A 68 -23.56 -2.39 -9.40
C GLU A 68 -23.17 -3.41 -10.48
N GLY A 69 -22.10 -4.18 -10.23
CA GLY A 69 -21.58 -5.15 -11.21
C GLY A 69 -20.61 -4.58 -12.25
N ASP A 70 -20.21 -3.31 -12.15
CA ASP A 70 -19.12 -2.76 -12.98
C ASP A 70 -17.75 -3.31 -12.53
N GLU A 71 -17.44 -4.54 -12.96
CA GLU A 71 -16.18 -5.23 -12.66
C GLU A 71 -14.95 -4.46 -13.17
N GLY A 72 -15.12 -3.62 -14.18
CA GLY A 72 -14.07 -2.80 -14.76
C GLY A 72 -13.69 -1.58 -13.93
N HIS A 73 -14.54 -1.15 -12.98
CA HIS A 73 -14.31 0.04 -12.16
C HIS A 73 -12.98 -0.02 -11.40
N GLY A 74 -12.70 -1.14 -10.74
CA GLY A 74 -11.45 -1.32 -9.98
C GLY A 74 -10.20 -1.22 -10.85
N LEU A 75 -10.24 -1.79 -12.06
CA LEU A 75 -9.10 -1.72 -12.99
C LEU A 75 -8.89 -0.31 -13.54
N ARG A 76 -9.97 0.42 -13.83
CA ARG A 76 -9.89 1.83 -14.26
C ARG A 76 -9.29 2.71 -13.16
N LEU A 77 -9.67 2.50 -11.90
CA LEU A 77 -9.05 3.19 -10.76
C LEU A 77 -7.55 2.91 -10.68
N LEU A 78 -7.13 1.63 -10.77
CA LEU A 78 -5.71 1.28 -10.73
C LEU A 78 -4.92 1.97 -11.84
N ARG A 79 -5.46 2.01 -13.06
CA ARG A 79 -4.81 2.64 -14.22
C ARG A 79 -4.75 4.16 -14.10
N SER A 80 -5.82 4.82 -13.66
CA SER A 80 -5.83 6.27 -13.51
C SER A 80 -4.90 6.78 -12.41
N HIS A 81 -4.57 5.93 -11.43
CA HIS A 81 -3.66 6.26 -10.32
C HIS A 81 -2.24 5.71 -10.50
N ALA A 82 -1.97 4.95 -11.58
CA ALA A 82 -0.63 4.49 -11.94
C ALA A 82 0.22 5.62 -12.54
N GLY A 83 0.21 6.80 -11.91
CA GLY A 83 0.93 8.00 -12.31
C GLY A 83 2.31 8.14 -11.66
N GLY A 84 2.91 7.04 -11.18
CA GLY A 84 4.24 7.06 -10.60
C GLY A 84 5.27 7.55 -11.62
N GLY A 85 6.11 8.51 -11.22
CA GLY A 85 7.22 9.05 -12.02
C GLY A 85 8.52 9.06 -11.21
N GLY A 86 9.65 9.21 -11.91
CA GLY A 86 10.98 9.16 -11.30
C GLY A 86 11.69 7.82 -11.51
N ALA A 87 12.72 7.56 -10.69
CA ALA A 87 13.52 6.35 -10.77
C ALA A 87 12.71 5.09 -10.40
N VAL A 88 13.04 3.97 -11.04
CA VAL A 88 12.46 2.67 -10.68
C VAL A 88 12.97 2.27 -9.30
N LEU A 89 12.05 1.88 -8.42
CA LEU A 89 12.39 1.41 -7.08
C LEU A 89 13.11 0.05 -7.14
N PRO A 90 14.11 -0.19 -6.28
CA PRO A 90 14.77 -1.49 -6.21
C PRO A 90 13.81 -2.57 -5.73
N ALA A 91 14.03 -3.81 -6.16
CA ALA A 91 13.11 -4.93 -5.91
C ALA A 91 12.88 -5.19 -4.41
N TRP A 92 13.93 -5.09 -3.59
CA TRP A 92 13.84 -5.27 -2.13
C TRP A 92 12.86 -4.28 -1.50
N LEU A 93 12.88 -3.00 -1.89
CA LEU A 93 11.98 -1.98 -1.36
C LEU A 93 10.52 -2.25 -1.75
N VAL A 94 10.31 -2.74 -2.97
CA VAL A 94 8.97 -3.15 -3.41
C VAL A 94 8.47 -4.35 -2.59
N THR A 95 9.34 -5.31 -2.30
CA THR A 95 9.04 -6.46 -1.43
C THR A 95 8.70 -5.99 -0.02
N ASP A 96 9.47 -5.06 0.54
CA ASP A 96 9.23 -4.51 1.87
C ASP A 96 7.88 -3.81 1.98
N VAL A 97 7.58 -2.93 1.02
CA VAL A 97 6.29 -2.23 0.97
C VAL A 97 5.13 -3.22 0.86
N ARG A 98 5.27 -4.29 0.06
CA ARG A 98 4.25 -5.34 -0.06
C ARG A 98 4.09 -6.12 1.24
N ALA A 99 5.19 -6.50 1.90
CA ALA A 99 5.17 -7.20 3.19
C ALA A 99 4.49 -6.35 4.28
N LEU A 100 4.82 -5.07 4.35
CA LEU A 100 4.20 -4.13 5.29
C LEU A 100 2.72 -3.86 4.98
N ARG A 101 2.33 -3.79 3.71
CA ARG A 101 0.92 -3.64 3.28
C ARG A 101 0.02 -4.82 3.68
N MET A 102 0.60 -5.99 3.93
CA MET A 102 -0.15 -7.17 4.42
C MET A 102 -0.47 -7.11 5.92
N ARG A 103 0.02 -6.09 6.64
CA ARG A 103 -0.35 -5.85 8.03
C ARG A 103 -1.73 -5.17 8.11
N PRO A 104 -2.55 -5.49 9.13
CA PRO A 104 -3.83 -4.84 9.36
C PRO A 104 -3.68 -3.43 9.93
N VAL A 105 -2.51 -3.11 10.50
CA VAL A 105 -2.18 -1.81 11.06
C VAL A 105 -0.81 -1.36 10.57
N PRO A 106 -0.63 -0.06 10.29
CA PRO A 106 0.68 0.50 9.95
C PRO A 106 1.73 0.10 11.00
N PRO A 107 2.99 -0.13 10.58
CA PRO A 107 4.07 -0.31 11.54
C PRO A 107 4.23 0.96 12.39
N PRO A 108 4.50 0.85 13.70
CA PRO A 108 4.91 2.00 14.49
C PRO A 108 6.32 2.39 14.04
N VAL A 109 6.42 3.35 13.11
CA VAL A 109 7.71 3.71 12.47
C VAL A 109 8.20 5.11 12.89
N PRO A 110 9.43 5.21 13.44
CA PRO A 110 10.17 6.47 13.52
C PRO A 110 10.45 7.09 12.14
N ALA A 111 10.44 6.27 11.08
CA ALA A 111 10.64 6.73 9.70
C ALA A 111 9.56 7.74 9.25
N PHE A 112 8.34 7.66 9.82
CA PHE A 112 7.32 8.68 9.57
C PHE A 112 7.80 10.04 10.07
N THR A 113 8.38 10.12 11.27
CA THR A 113 8.96 11.35 11.83
C THR A 113 10.04 11.93 10.92
N LEU A 114 10.98 11.11 10.45
CA LEU A 114 12.04 11.55 9.53
C LEU A 114 11.49 12.04 8.18
N ALA A 115 10.55 11.31 7.59
CA ALA A 115 9.92 11.71 6.33
C ALA A 115 9.10 13.00 6.48
N THR A 116 8.36 13.17 7.59
CA THR A 116 7.57 14.38 7.87
C THR A 116 8.42 15.62 8.12
N ALA A 117 9.69 15.45 8.51
CA ALA A 117 10.63 16.56 8.62
C ALA A 117 11.17 17.02 7.25
N ALA A 118 11.20 16.12 6.26
CA ALA A 118 11.79 16.37 4.95
C ALA A 118 10.76 16.68 3.84
N LEU A 119 9.50 16.29 4.02
CA LEU A 119 8.45 16.41 3.00
C LEU A 119 7.31 17.32 3.49
N PRO A 120 6.74 18.18 2.62
CA PRO A 120 5.58 18.98 2.95
C PRO A 120 4.39 18.11 3.37
N LEU A 121 3.70 18.53 4.44
CA LEU A 121 2.55 17.81 4.99
C LEU A 121 1.21 18.22 4.36
N GLY A 122 1.22 19.28 3.55
CA GLY A 122 0.04 19.82 2.89
C GLY A 122 -0.60 18.80 1.94
N THR A 123 -1.93 18.78 1.91
CA THR A 123 -2.72 17.88 1.06
C THR A 123 -3.34 18.62 -0.13
N GLU A 124 -2.80 19.78 -0.48
CA GLU A 124 -3.27 20.58 -1.61
C GLU A 124 -2.96 19.88 -2.94
N ASP A 125 -3.85 20.05 -3.91
CA ASP A 125 -3.65 19.55 -5.27
C ASP A 125 -2.63 20.43 -6.01
N ARG A 126 -1.35 20.06 -5.90
CA ARG A 126 -0.21 20.78 -6.50
C ARG A 126 0.75 19.81 -7.18
N PRO A 127 1.63 20.29 -8.08
CA PRO A 127 2.66 19.45 -8.69
C PRO A 127 3.58 18.82 -7.62
N LEU A 128 3.77 17.50 -7.71
CA LEU A 128 4.57 16.69 -6.77
C LEU A 128 6.03 16.48 -7.19
N THR A 129 6.45 17.04 -8.33
CA THR A 129 7.79 16.77 -8.90
C THR A 129 8.92 17.07 -7.92
N ALA A 130 8.87 18.19 -7.22
CA ALA A 130 9.88 18.55 -6.22
C ALA A 130 9.84 17.64 -4.98
N ASP A 131 8.64 17.23 -4.55
CA ASP A 131 8.48 16.34 -3.40
C ASP A 131 9.01 14.94 -3.71
N LEU A 132 8.77 14.44 -4.93
CA LEU A 132 9.31 13.15 -5.38
C LEU A 132 10.83 13.18 -5.47
N ALA A 133 11.42 14.29 -5.92
CA ALA A 133 12.87 14.46 -5.92
C ALA A 133 13.44 14.46 -4.49
N ALA A 134 12.84 15.23 -3.57
CA ALA A 134 13.25 15.25 -2.16
C ALA A 134 13.08 13.88 -1.48
N ALA A 135 12.00 13.16 -1.79
CA ALA A 135 11.77 11.82 -1.27
C ALA A 135 12.80 10.80 -1.78
N ALA A 136 13.30 10.95 -3.01
CA ALA A 136 14.34 10.09 -3.56
C ALA A 136 15.66 10.21 -2.79
N GLU A 137 16.01 11.41 -2.32
CA GLU A 137 17.21 11.64 -1.50
C GLU A 137 17.13 11.02 -0.09
N LEU A 138 15.92 10.67 0.38
CA LEU A 138 15.74 9.96 1.65
C LEU A 138 16.05 8.45 1.54
N LEU A 139 16.12 7.93 0.31
CA LEU A 139 16.48 6.53 0.08
C LEU A 139 18.01 6.42 0.01
N PRO A 140 18.62 5.41 0.66
CA PRO A 140 20.04 5.16 0.49
C PRO A 140 20.37 4.98 -1.00
N GLY A 141 21.42 5.66 -1.46
CA GLY A 141 21.80 5.66 -2.87
C GLY A 141 22.23 4.27 -3.35
N PRO A 142 22.16 3.99 -4.67
CA PRO A 142 22.49 2.68 -5.22
C PRO A 142 23.95 2.22 -5.00
N ALA A 143 24.85 3.09 -4.56
CA ALA A 143 26.24 2.77 -4.22
C ALA A 143 26.45 2.39 -2.74
N GLN A 144 25.41 2.48 -1.91
CA GLN A 144 25.37 2.07 -0.51
C GLN A 144 24.51 0.82 -0.30
N LEU A 145 24.10 0.18 -1.42
CA LEU A 145 23.36 -1.07 -1.53
C LEU A 145 24.26 -2.14 -2.17
#